data_AF-A0A402DPI8-F1
#
_entry.id   AF-A0A402DPI8-F1
#
_cell.length_a   1.000
_cell.length_b   1.000
_cell.length_c   1.000
_cell.angle_alpha   90.00
_cell.angle_beta   90.00
_cell.angle_gamma   90.00
#
_symmetry.space_group_name_H-M   'P 1'
#
loop_
_entity.id
_entity.type
_entity.pdbx_description
1 polymer ?
#
loop_
_entity_poly.entity_id
_entity_poly.type
_entity_poly.pdbx_seq_one_letter_code
_entity_poly.pdbx_strand_id
1 'polypeptide(L)'
;MTTRTSPLPDLPDGWTAVDSRGPGPFVTHATLRRPDGAEVEWTSRRHRKGLGLRPRTAPPARSAVPADGAVRRAGASAWSWWTGALFAVGSACFALGSLPLYFDQVSTGVTAWTFFVGSVFFTTAAYLQYDEAAHAPPDVLATVPRRRRLAALVRFRPDRIDLWASTVQLVGTVFFNISTFAATRTGLAVAGDRTLVWAPDVLGSVCFLVASWCAYAEVNRGVLPRSDRSVGWAIGALNLAGSVAFGVAAVAARYLHGSDEVANVALVNAGTFAGAVCFLVGAVLLPVESARDRSSSPEPASPAPHAGPTVRRDNEGPSPLR
;
A
#
# COMPACT_ATOMS: atom_id res chain seq x y z
N MET A 1 -20.92 24.46 9.98
CA MET A 1 -19.67 24.50 10.77
C MET A 1 -18.80 23.34 10.30
N THR A 2 -17.96 23.57 9.28
CA THR A 2 -17.08 22.54 8.70
C THR A 2 -15.97 22.25 9.69
N THR A 3 -16.04 21.12 10.39
CA THR A 3 -14.92 20.60 11.18
C THR A 3 -13.74 20.43 10.24
N ARG A 4 -12.76 21.33 10.35
CA ARG A 4 -11.49 21.24 9.60
C ARG A 4 -10.78 19.99 10.11
N THR A 5 -10.92 18.87 9.39
CA THR A 5 -10.14 17.67 9.66
C THR A 5 -8.68 17.99 9.38
N SER A 6 -7.83 17.83 10.40
CA SER A 6 -6.38 17.95 10.23
C SER A 6 -5.89 16.82 9.31
N PRO A 7 -5.04 17.12 8.31
CA PRO A 7 -4.41 16.08 7.48
C PRO A 7 -3.46 15.18 8.27
N LEU A 8 -2.93 15.65 9.40
CA LEU A 8 -2.18 14.85 10.35
C LEU A 8 -3.15 14.11 11.31
N PRO A 9 -2.91 12.82 11.63
CA PRO A 9 -3.68 12.10 12.65
C PRO A 9 -3.60 12.77 14.03
N ASP A 10 -4.54 12.43 14.91
CA ASP A 10 -4.65 13.03 16.24
C ASP A 10 -3.37 12.78 17.05
N LEU A 11 -2.86 13.84 17.68
CA LEU A 11 -1.68 13.81 18.52
C LEU A 11 -2.08 13.60 20.00
N PRO A 12 -1.31 12.81 20.77
CA PRO A 12 -1.50 12.72 22.21
C PRO A 12 -1.20 14.05 22.92
N ASP A 13 -1.71 14.20 24.14
CA ASP A 13 -1.49 15.41 24.92
C ASP A 13 0.02 15.69 25.14
N GLY A 14 0.41 16.95 24.98
CA GLY A 14 1.80 17.40 25.10
C GLY A 14 2.69 17.10 23.90
N TRP A 15 2.20 16.36 22.89
CA TRP A 15 2.93 16.19 21.63
C TRP A 15 2.72 17.39 20.71
N THR A 16 3.75 17.73 19.94
CA THR A 16 3.68 18.84 18.98
C THR A 16 4.25 18.41 17.62
N ALA A 17 3.63 18.87 16.53
CA ALA A 17 4.20 18.73 15.20
C ALA A 17 5.23 19.85 14.97
N VAL A 18 6.51 19.46 14.88
CA VAL A 18 7.63 20.39 14.63
C VAL A 18 7.70 20.78 13.16
N ASP A 19 7.47 19.82 12.28
CA ASP A 19 7.50 19.98 10.83
C ASP A 19 6.51 19.01 10.20
N SER A 20 5.87 19.40 9.11
CA SER A 20 4.96 18.55 8.34
C SER A 20 5.12 18.83 6.86
N ARG A 21 5.14 17.76 6.06
CA ARG A 21 5.38 17.83 4.61
C ARG A 21 4.48 16.87 3.86
N GLY A 22 4.15 17.23 2.64
CA GLY A 22 3.47 16.39 1.67
C GLY A 22 3.07 17.21 0.44
N PRO A 23 2.52 16.53 -0.59
CA PRO A 23 2.08 17.20 -1.81
C PRO A 23 0.76 17.95 -1.58
N GLY A 24 0.70 19.22 -1.99
CA GLY A 24 -0.53 20.01 -1.96
C GLY A 24 -1.17 20.06 -0.55
N PRO A 25 -2.44 19.67 -0.37
CA PRO A 25 -3.12 19.70 0.93
C PRO A 25 -2.79 18.50 1.83
N PHE A 26 -2.01 17.54 1.36
CA PHE A 26 -1.76 16.29 2.06
C PHE A 26 -0.53 16.37 2.97
N VAL A 27 -0.61 15.70 4.12
CA VAL A 27 0.55 15.48 5.00
C VAL A 27 0.93 14.00 4.92
N THR A 28 2.13 13.71 4.41
CA THR A 28 2.65 12.35 4.22
C THR A 28 3.82 12.06 5.15
N HIS A 29 4.46 13.11 5.66
CA HIS A 29 5.56 13.06 6.60
C HIS A 29 5.38 14.12 7.67
N ALA A 30 5.69 13.79 8.93
CA ALA A 30 5.75 14.76 10.00
C ALA A 30 6.87 14.41 10.98
N THR A 31 7.53 15.44 11.51
CA THR A 31 8.41 15.32 12.68
C THR A 31 7.61 15.74 13.89
N LEU A 32 7.46 14.82 14.84
CA LEU A 32 6.72 15.02 16.07
C LEU A 32 7.69 15.12 17.23
N ARG A 33 7.47 16.07 18.13
CA ARG A 33 8.21 16.19 19.38
C ARG A 33 7.33 15.72 20.53
N ARG A 34 7.90 14.82 21.33
CA ARG A 34 7.31 14.27 22.54
C ARG A 34 7.47 15.24 23.73
N PRO A 35 6.70 15.05 24.82
CA PRO A 35 6.85 15.85 26.04
C PRO A 35 8.25 15.77 26.67
N ASP A 36 8.96 14.66 26.48
CA ASP A 36 10.34 14.44 26.94
C ASP A 36 11.39 15.16 26.05
N GLY A 37 10.96 15.87 25.01
CA GLY A 37 11.81 16.56 24.05
C GLY A 37 12.34 15.68 22.92
N ALA A 38 12.11 14.37 22.93
CA ALA A 38 12.56 13.47 21.87
C ALA A 38 11.77 13.69 20.57
N GLU A 39 12.46 13.62 19.44
CA GLU A 39 11.85 13.76 18.12
C GLU A 39 11.67 12.41 17.43
N VAL A 40 10.48 12.19 16.88
CA VAL A 40 10.11 11.00 16.13
C VAL A 40 9.52 11.39 14.77
N GLU A 41 9.83 10.60 13.75
CA GLU A 41 9.27 10.69 12.43
C GLU A 41 8.00 9.84 12.34
N TRP A 42 6.95 10.48 11.85
CA TRP A 42 5.70 9.86 11.39
C TRP A 42 5.65 9.90 9.87
N THR A 43 5.21 8.81 9.24
CA THR A 43 4.87 8.80 7.81
C THR A 43 3.53 8.13 7.59
N SER A 44 2.75 8.64 6.62
CA SER A 44 1.40 8.13 6.32
C SER A 44 1.41 6.64 5.98
N ARG A 45 2.41 6.18 5.21
CA ARG A 45 2.57 4.78 4.80
C ARG A 45 2.85 3.85 5.97
N ARG A 46 3.73 4.24 6.91
CA ARG A 46 4.00 3.45 8.12
C ARG A 46 2.80 3.43 9.07
N HIS A 47 2.12 4.57 9.16
CA HIS A 47 0.91 4.73 9.98
C HIS A 47 -0.21 3.79 9.55
N ARG A 48 -0.55 3.80 8.25
CA ARG A 48 -1.55 2.89 7.66
C ARG A 48 -1.23 1.42 7.91
N LYS A 49 0.05 1.05 7.78
CA LYS A 49 0.54 -0.31 8.01
C LYS A 49 0.70 -0.66 9.49
N GLY A 50 0.47 0.25 10.43
CA GLY A 50 0.64 0.00 11.87
C GLY A 50 2.08 -0.32 12.28
N LEU A 51 3.06 0.23 11.55
CA LEU A 51 4.50 -0.02 11.77
C LEU A 51 5.12 0.92 12.82
N GLY A 52 4.33 1.84 13.37
CA GLY A 52 4.74 2.79 14.39
C GLY A 52 5.67 3.90 13.89
N LEU A 53 6.10 4.72 14.85
CA LEU A 53 6.94 5.90 14.65
C LEU A 53 8.42 5.52 14.58
N ARG A 54 9.24 6.32 13.88
CA ARG A 54 10.70 6.15 13.81
C ARG A 54 11.42 7.18 14.67
N PRO A 55 12.38 6.84 15.54
CA PRO A 55 13.22 7.83 16.21
C PRO A 55 14.07 8.63 15.21
N ARG A 56 14.19 9.96 15.38
CA ARG A 56 15.13 10.80 14.58
C ARG A 56 16.52 10.89 15.20
N THR A 57 16.61 10.77 16.52
CA THR A 57 17.87 10.78 17.28
C THR A 57 18.06 9.44 17.98
N ALA A 58 19.29 8.93 17.98
CA ALA A 58 19.65 7.82 18.86
C ALA A 58 19.44 8.28 20.32
N PRO A 59 18.74 7.51 21.16
CA PRO A 59 18.52 7.93 22.55
C PRO A 59 19.89 8.11 23.23
N PRO A 60 20.07 9.14 24.07
CA PRO A 60 21.24 9.20 24.94
C PRO A 60 21.27 7.90 25.76
N ALA A 61 22.46 7.31 25.93
CA ALA A 61 22.69 5.98 26.49
C ALA A 61 22.16 5.73 27.92
N ARG A 62 21.43 6.68 28.51
CA ARG A 62 20.92 6.64 29.89
C ARG A 62 19.39 6.75 30.01
N SER A 63 18.65 6.84 28.91
CA SER A 63 17.18 6.86 28.95
C SER A 63 16.63 5.68 28.15
N ALA A 64 16.80 4.47 28.68
CA ALA A 64 15.94 3.34 28.33
C ALA A 64 14.57 3.55 28.99
N VAL A 65 13.86 4.59 28.57
CA VAL A 65 12.41 4.67 28.82
C VAL A 65 11.81 3.57 27.94
N PRO A 66 10.94 2.70 28.49
CA PRO A 66 10.25 1.71 27.68
C PRO A 66 9.61 2.42 26.49
N ALA A 67 9.79 1.90 25.28
CA ALA A 67 9.06 2.40 24.13
C ALA A 67 7.56 2.18 24.43
N ASP A 68 6.89 3.25 24.88
CA ASP A 68 5.50 3.19 25.31
C ASP A 68 4.64 2.53 24.24
N GLY A 69 4.06 1.38 24.60
CA GLY A 69 2.73 0.95 24.20
C GLY A 69 2.41 0.73 22.72
N ALA A 70 3.38 0.76 21.80
CA ALA A 70 3.11 0.39 20.41
C ALA A 70 2.90 -1.13 20.33
N VAL A 71 1.66 -1.57 20.60
CA VAL A 71 1.22 -2.96 20.42
C VAL A 71 1.57 -3.41 19.01
N ARG A 72 2.67 -4.16 18.87
CA ARG A 72 3.14 -4.74 17.62
C ARG A 72 2.09 -5.74 17.15
N ARG A 73 1.27 -5.36 16.16
CA ARG A 73 0.26 -6.27 15.61
C ARG A 73 0.87 -7.09 14.48
N ALA A 74 1.06 -8.39 14.73
CA ALA A 74 1.53 -9.38 13.75
C ALA A 74 0.72 -9.40 12.43
N GLY A 75 -0.52 -8.89 12.43
CA GLY A 75 -1.42 -8.88 11.27
C GLY A 75 -1.01 -7.95 10.11
N ALA A 76 -0.20 -6.91 10.35
CA ALA A 76 0.22 -5.98 9.29
C ALA A 76 1.05 -6.67 8.19
N SER A 77 1.88 -7.66 8.56
CA SER A 77 2.68 -8.39 7.56
C SER A 77 1.86 -9.39 6.76
N ALA A 78 0.86 -10.04 7.38
CA ALA A 78 -0.02 -10.97 6.68
C ALA A 78 -0.87 -10.23 5.62
N TRP A 79 -1.35 -9.03 5.93
CA TRP A 79 -2.13 -8.21 5.01
C TRP A 79 -1.31 -7.73 3.80
N SER A 80 -0.11 -7.22 4.06
CA SER A 80 0.83 -6.84 2.99
C SER A 80 1.27 -8.05 2.15
N TRP A 81 1.37 -9.24 2.76
CA TRP A 81 1.67 -10.48 2.04
C TRP A 81 0.54 -10.90 1.11
N TRP A 82 -0.70 -10.97 1.59
CA TRP A 82 -1.86 -11.31 0.75
C TRP A 82 -2.06 -10.30 -0.37
N THR A 83 -1.92 -9.01 -0.07
CA THR A 83 -1.99 -7.95 -1.08
C THR A 83 -0.92 -8.15 -2.16
N GLY A 84 0.32 -8.42 -1.77
CA GLY A 84 1.41 -8.72 -2.69
C GLY A 84 1.18 -9.99 -3.51
N ALA A 85 0.70 -11.07 -2.89
CA ALA A 85 0.42 -12.33 -3.58
C ALA A 85 -0.68 -12.18 -4.64
N LEU A 86 -1.77 -11.49 -4.31
CA LEU A 86 -2.87 -11.23 -5.24
C LEU A 86 -2.40 -10.36 -6.42
N PHE A 87 -1.64 -9.29 -6.16
CA PHE A 87 -1.05 -8.49 -7.23
C PHE A 87 -0.07 -9.28 -8.09
N ALA A 88 0.73 -10.17 -7.50
CA ALA A 88 1.68 -10.99 -8.22
C ALA A 88 0.96 -11.98 -9.16
N VAL A 89 -0.10 -12.66 -8.68
CA VAL A 89 -0.91 -13.56 -9.53
C VAL A 89 -1.58 -12.78 -10.65
N GLY A 90 -2.22 -11.64 -10.35
CA GLY A 90 -2.82 -10.78 -11.35
C GLY A 90 -1.82 -10.33 -12.41
N SER A 91 -0.64 -9.87 -11.98
CA SER A 91 0.44 -9.44 -12.88
C SER A 91 0.98 -10.59 -13.73
N ALA A 92 1.12 -11.79 -13.16
CA ALA A 92 1.56 -12.96 -13.91
C ALA A 92 0.58 -13.35 -15.03
N CYS A 93 -0.73 -13.29 -14.77
CA CYS A 93 -1.75 -13.50 -15.81
C CYS A 93 -1.60 -12.49 -16.95
N PHE A 94 -1.41 -11.20 -16.65
CA PHE A 94 -1.25 -10.16 -17.67
C PHE A 94 0.04 -10.28 -18.46
N ALA A 95 1.15 -10.60 -17.78
CA ALA A 95 2.41 -10.88 -18.44
C ALA A 95 2.27 -12.08 -19.38
N LEU A 96 1.70 -13.19 -18.89
CA LEU A 96 1.49 -14.40 -19.68
C LEU A 96 0.58 -14.15 -20.89
N GLY A 97 -0.57 -13.50 -20.69
CA GLY A 97 -1.52 -13.18 -21.76
C GLY A 97 -0.95 -12.28 -22.86
N SER A 98 0.12 -11.54 -22.56
CA SER A 98 0.79 -10.61 -23.50
C SER A 98 2.02 -11.21 -24.17
N LEU A 99 2.38 -12.47 -23.87
CA LEU A 99 3.53 -13.15 -24.47
C LEU A 99 3.13 -13.88 -25.76
N PRO A 100 3.84 -13.66 -26.89
CA PRO A 100 3.58 -14.41 -28.14
C PRO A 100 3.64 -15.92 -27.94
N LEU A 101 4.61 -16.38 -27.14
CA LEU A 101 4.75 -17.79 -26.77
C LEU A 101 3.50 -18.40 -26.12
N TYR A 102 2.61 -17.58 -25.57
CA TYR A 102 1.36 -18.02 -24.97
C TYR A 102 0.17 -17.77 -25.91
N PHE A 103 -0.04 -16.53 -26.35
CA PHE A 103 -1.25 -16.18 -27.12
C PHE A 103 -1.26 -16.77 -28.53
N ASP A 104 -0.11 -17.15 -29.10
CA ASP A 104 -0.05 -17.86 -30.40
C ASP A 104 -0.37 -19.36 -30.25
N GLN A 105 -0.39 -19.88 -29.02
CA GLN A 105 -0.56 -21.31 -28.72
C GLN A 105 -1.95 -21.65 -28.16
N VAL A 106 -2.73 -20.66 -27.74
CA VAL A 106 -4.08 -20.84 -27.19
C VAL A 106 -5.11 -20.05 -27.99
N SER A 107 -6.39 -20.39 -27.84
CA SER A 107 -7.44 -19.60 -28.49
C SER A 107 -7.55 -18.20 -27.88
N THR A 108 -8.04 -17.25 -28.67
CA THR A 108 -8.29 -15.87 -28.22
C THR A 108 -9.20 -15.80 -27.00
N GLY A 109 -10.18 -16.71 -26.91
CA GLY A 109 -11.05 -16.84 -25.73
C GLY A 109 -10.27 -17.23 -24.47
N VAL A 110 -9.32 -18.17 -24.56
CA VAL A 110 -8.47 -18.55 -23.41
C VAL A 110 -7.59 -17.36 -22.99
N THR A 111 -6.98 -16.66 -23.94
CA THR A 111 -6.20 -15.45 -23.65
C THR A 111 -7.05 -14.37 -22.95
N ALA A 112 -8.28 -14.14 -23.41
CA ALA A 112 -9.20 -13.19 -22.79
C ALA A 112 -9.55 -13.59 -21.34
N TRP A 113 -9.83 -14.87 -21.10
CA TRP A 113 -10.07 -15.38 -19.75
C TRP A 113 -8.85 -15.26 -18.84
N THR A 114 -7.64 -15.45 -19.37
CA THR A 114 -6.39 -15.22 -18.61
C THR A 114 -6.31 -13.77 -18.12
N PHE A 115 -6.60 -12.79 -18.97
CA PHE A 115 -6.66 -11.38 -18.56
C PHE A 115 -7.77 -11.10 -17.55
N PHE A 116 -8.98 -11.64 -17.76
CA PHE A 116 -10.09 -11.43 -16.84
C PHE A 116 -9.85 -12.03 -15.45
N VAL A 117 -9.30 -13.25 -15.37
CA VAL A 117 -8.89 -13.84 -14.09
C VAL A 117 -7.85 -12.93 -13.41
N GLY A 118 -6.86 -12.45 -14.16
CA GLY A 118 -5.87 -11.50 -13.65
C GLY A 118 -6.49 -10.23 -13.08
N SER A 119 -7.52 -9.65 -13.73
CA SER A 119 -8.15 -8.40 -13.29
C SER A 119 -8.94 -8.59 -11.99
N VAL A 120 -9.54 -9.76 -11.77
CA VAL A 120 -10.22 -10.10 -10.50
C VAL A 120 -9.21 -10.13 -9.34
N PHE A 121 -8.02 -10.68 -9.55
CA PHE A 121 -6.95 -10.66 -8.56
C PHE A 121 -6.49 -9.22 -8.24
N PHE A 122 -6.28 -8.38 -9.26
CA PHE A 122 -5.96 -6.96 -9.09
C PHE A 122 -7.03 -6.22 -8.27
N THR A 123 -8.31 -6.51 -8.53
CA THR A 123 -9.45 -5.87 -7.85
C THR A 123 -9.52 -6.28 -6.39
N THR A 124 -9.32 -7.55 -6.12
CA THR A 124 -9.27 -8.07 -4.75
C THR A 124 -8.12 -7.43 -3.98
N ALA A 125 -6.93 -7.33 -4.58
CA ALA A 125 -5.78 -6.66 -3.98
C ALA A 125 -6.01 -5.16 -3.75
N ALA A 126 -6.62 -4.47 -4.72
CA ALA A 126 -6.98 -3.05 -4.59
C ALA A 126 -7.99 -2.83 -3.46
N TYR A 127 -8.96 -3.71 -3.29
CA TYR A 127 -9.89 -3.69 -2.16
C TYR A 127 -9.17 -3.87 -0.83
N LEU A 128 -8.19 -4.79 -0.73
CA LEU A 128 -7.40 -4.96 0.50
C LEU A 128 -6.59 -3.69 0.83
N GLN A 129 -6.01 -3.01 -0.17
CA GLN A 129 -5.32 -1.73 0.05
C GLN A 129 -6.27 -0.62 0.50
N TYR A 130 -7.47 -0.55 -0.10
CA TYR A 130 -8.51 0.39 0.31
C TYR A 130 -8.96 0.12 1.75
N ASP A 131 -9.21 -1.14 2.10
CA ASP A 131 -9.58 -1.54 3.46
C ASP A 131 -8.47 -1.19 4.46
N GLU A 132 -7.20 -1.41 4.11
CA GLU A 132 -6.05 -1.01 4.94
C GLU A 132 -6.03 0.51 5.18
N ALA A 133 -6.26 1.30 4.13
CA ALA A 133 -6.30 2.76 4.22
C ALA A 133 -7.52 3.24 5.02
N ALA A 134 -8.71 2.73 4.74
CA ALA A 134 -9.95 3.08 5.45
C ALA A 134 -9.87 2.78 6.95
N HIS A 135 -9.15 1.73 7.33
CA HIS A 135 -8.96 1.31 8.71
C HIS A 135 -7.63 1.75 9.33
N ALA A 136 -6.95 2.75 8.76
CA ALA A 136 -5.80 3.35 9.43
C ALA A 136 -6.25 3.98 10.78
N PRO A 137 -5.44 3.85 11.85
CA PRO A 137 -5.79 4.40 13.17
C PRO A 137 -6.00 5.92 13.13
N PRO A 138 -6.93 6.47 13.94
CA PRO A 138 -7.19 7.90 13.96
C PRO A 138 -6.07 8.71 14.66
N ASP A 139 -5.37 8.11 15.62
CA ASP A 139 -4.30 8.70 16.41
C ASP A 139 -2.92 8.16 16.00
N VAL A 140 -1.87 8.96 16.12
CA VAL A 140 -0.50 8.59 15.69
C VAL A 140 0.11 7.40 16.46
N LEU A 141 -0.39 7.09 17.66
CA LEU A 141 0.07 5.97 18.48
C LEU A 141 -0.75 4.69 18.27
N ALA A 142 -1.81 4.74 17.45
CA ALA A 142 -2.71 3.62 17.19
C ALA A 142 -3.33 3.00 18.47
N THR A 143 -3.55 3.84 19.48
CA THR A 143 -4.12 3.47 20.79
C THR A 143 -5.61 3.16 20.69
N VAL A 144 -6.31 3.82 19.75
CA VAL A 144 -7.73 3.58 19.54
C VAL A 144 -7.94 2.30 18.70
N PRO A 145 -8.83 1.38 19.13
CA PRO A 145 -9.17 0.19 18.35
C PRO A 145 -9.64 0.55 16.92
N ARG A 146 -9.30 -0.30 15.95
CA ARG A 146 -9.77 -0.14 14.56
C ARG A 146 -11.29 -0.01 14.53
N ARG A 147 -11.78 0.99 13.81
CA ARG A 147 -13.23 1.20 13.62
C ARG A 147 -13.86 -0.04 12.99
N ARG A 148 -15.14 -0.29 13.32
CA ARG A 148 -15.94 -1.35 12.66
C ARG A 148 -16.01 -1.06 11.16
N ARG A 149 -15.93 -2.11 10.33
CA ARG A 149 -15.90 -2.04 8.85
C ARG A 149 -16.95 -1.11 8.24
N LEU A 150 -18.18 -1.20 8.73
CA LEU A 150 -19.28 -0.36 8.24
C LEU A 150 -19.10 1.13 8.56
N ALA A 151 -18.48 1.48 9.70
CA ALA A 151 -18.27 2.87 10.10
C ALA A 151 -17.12 3.53 9.32
N ALA A 152 -16.15 2.74 8.83
CA ALA A 152 -15.05 3.23 8.01
C ALA A 152 -15.51 3.61 6.59
N LEU A 153 -16.54 2.93 6.05
CA LEU A 153 -17.13 3.23 4.74
C LEU A 153 -17.85 4.59 4.69
N VAL A 154 -18.32 5.10 5.84
CA VAL A 154 -19.17 6.30 5.90
C VAL A 154 -18.36 7.60 6.05
N ARG A 155 -17.08 7.53 6.41
CA ARG A 155 -16.25 8.73 6.64
C ARG A 155 -15.16 8.88 5.58
N PHE A 156 -15.54 9.47 4.45
CA PHE A 156 -14.58 9.95 3.47
C PHE A 156 -13.68 11.03 4.10
N ARG A 157 -12.36 10.80 4.08
CA ARG A 157 -11.33 11.73 4.57
C ARG A 157 -10.56 12.29 3.37
N PRO A 158 -11.01 13.43 2.79
CA PRO A 158 -10.43 13.98 1.56
C PRO A 158 -8.99 14.48 1.76
N ASP A 159 -8.56 14.64 3.01
CA ASP A 159 -7.24 15.06 3.48
C ASP A 159 -6.19 13.93 3.47
N ARG A 160 -6.55 12.74 2.98
CA ARG A 160 -5.69 11.55 2.98
C ARG A 160 -5.37 11.07 1.57
N ILE A 161 -4.11 11.26 1.16
CA ILE A 161 -3.62 10.86 -0.16
C ILE A 161 -3.72 9.36 -0.40
N ASP A 162 -3.61 8.55 0.64
CA ASP A 162 -3.66 7.10 0.53
C ASP A 162 -5.07 6.56 0.35
N LEU A 163 -6.08 7.24 0.91
CA LEU A 163 -7.47 6.98 0.59
C LEU A 163 -7.78 7.35 -0.86
N TRP A 164 -7.27 8.49 -1.36
CA TRP A 164 -7.40 8.84 -2.77
C TRP A 164 -6.75 7.80 -3.68
N ALA A 165 -5.49 7.45 -3.42
CA ALA A 165 -4.76 6.46 -4.22
C ALA A 165 -5.50 5.13 -4.28
N SER A 166 -5.89 4.57 -3.13
CA SER A 166 -6.56 3.26 -3.07
C SER A 166 -8.00 3.28 -3.62
N THR A 167 -8.74 4.37 -3.41
CA THR A 167 -10.11 4.50 -3.95
C THR A 167 -10.09 4.63 -5.47
N VAL A 168 -9.25 5.51 -6.02
CA VAL A 168 -9.12 5.70 -7.46
C VAL A 168 -8.59 4.41 -8.11
N GLN A 169 -7.64 3.72 -7.47
CA GLN A 169 -7.17 2.42 -7.93
C GLN A 169 -8.31 1.39 -7.99
N LEU A 170 -9.12 1.29 -6.93
CA LEU A 170 -10.24 0.35 -6.88
C LEU A 170 -11.28 0.64 -7.98
N VAL A 171 -11.64 1.91 -8.18
CA VAL A 171 -12.49 2.34 -9.31
C VAL A 171 -11.88 1.94 -10.65
N GLY A 172 -10.58 2.17 -10.84
CA GLY A 172 -9.85 1.74 -12.02
C GLY A 172 -9.93 0.24 -12.28
N THR A 173 -9.78 -0.59 -11.24
CA THR A 173 -9.90 -2.05 -11.37
C THR A 173 -11.30 -2.51 -11.74
N VAL A 174 -12.36 -1.78 -11.34
CA VAL A 174 -13.73 -2.08 -11.77
C VAL A 174 -13.90 -1.83 -13.27
N PHE A 175 -13.46 -0.68 -13.78
CA PHE A 175 -13.48 -0.41 -15.22
C PHE A 175 -12.68 -1.44 -16.00
N PHE A 176 -11.52 -1.82 -15.46
CA PHE A 176 -10.67 -2.83 -16.09
C PHE A 176 -11.31 -4.22 -16.12
N ASN A 177 -12.01 -4.65 -15.06
CA ASN A 177 -12.81 -5.88 -15.11
C ASN A 177 -13.92 -5.82 -16.14
N ILE A 178 -14.60 -4.67 -16.29
CA ILE A 178 -15.65 -4.53 -17.30
C ILE A 178 -15.04 -4.75 -18.69
N SER A 179 -13.89 -4.12 -18.97
CA SER A 179 -13.17 -4.29 -20.23
C SER A 179 -12.74 -5.74 -20.47
N THR A 180 -12.04 -6.36 -19.52
CA THR A 180 -11.52 -7.73 -19.67
C THR A 180 -12.64 -8.76 -19.72
N PHE A 181 -13.72 -8.56 -18.96
CA PHE A 181 -14.91 -9.42 -19.04
C PHE A 181 -15.59 -9.30 -20.40
N ALA A 182 -15.77 -8.08 -20.91
CA ALA A 182 -16.34 -7.84 -22.23
C ALA A 182 -15.50 -8.54 -23.31
N ALA A 183 -14.17 -8.54 -23.19
CA ALA A 183 -13.28 -9.26 -24.10
C ALA A 183 -13.45 -10.79 -24.06
N THR A 184 -13.99 -11.39 -22.99
CA THR A 184 -14.30 -12.84 -22.95
C THR A 184 -15.57 -13.22 -23.72
N ARG A 185 -16.43 -12.24 -24.02
CA ARG A 185 -17.71 -12.48 -24.69
C ARG A 185 -17.45 -12.67 -26.18
N THR A 186 -17.87 -13.81 -26.73
CA THR A 186 -17.73 -14.10 -28.15
C THR A 186 -18.69 -13.23 -28.97
N GLY A 187 -18.20 -12.66 -30.08
CA GLY A 187 -19.04 -11.98 -31.05
C GLY A 187 -19.38 -10.52 -30.74
N LEU A 188 -18.40 -9.69 -30.39
CA LEU A 188 -18.51 -8.21 -30.34
C LEU A 188 -18.71 -7.63 -31.77
N ALA A 189 -19.82 -7.99 -32.41
CA ALA A 189 -20.10 -7.75 -33.82
C ALA A 189 -20.59 -6.31 -34.10
N VAL A 190 -20.95 -5.56 -33.05
CA VAL A 190 -21.48 -4.20 -33.16
C VAL A 190 -20.47 -3.20 -32.61
N ALA A 191 -20.37 -2.01 -33.20
CA ALA A 191 -19.49 -0.94 -32.71
C ALA A 191 -19.67 -0.62 -31.21
N GLY A 192 -20.90 -0.76 -30.68
CA GLY A 192 -21.19 -0.59 -29.25
C GLY A 192 -20.46 -1.59 -28.34
N ASP A 193 -20.35 -2.84 -28.78
CA ASP A 193 -19.65 -3.89 -28.05
C ASP A 193 -18.13 -3.62 -27.96
N ARG A 194 -17.55 -2.96 -28.96
CA ARG A 194 -16.13 -2.55 -28.97
C ARG A 194 -15.85 -1.38 -28.05
N THR A 195 -16.78 -0.45 -27.94
CA THR A 195 -16.67 0.67 -26.98
C THR A 195 -16.68 0.17 -25.53
N LEU A 196 -17.35 -0.96 -25.24
CA LEU A 196 -17.37 -1.59 -23.92
C LEU A 196 -16.03 -2.25 -23.53
N VAL A 197 -15.17 -2.57 -24.50
CA VAL A 197 -13.80 -3.04 -24.21
C VAL A 197 -12.85 -1.84 -24.08
N TRP A 198 -12.82 -0.96 -25.08
CA TRP A 198 -11.82 0.11 -25.15
C TRP A 198 -12.05 1.25 -24.15
N ALA A 199 -13.29 1.75 -24.01
CA ALA A 199 -13.52 2.93 -23.16
C ALA A 199 -13.27 2.63 -21.67
N PRO A 200 -13.74 1.50 -21.10
CA PRO A 200 -13.40 1.14 -19.74
C PRO A 200 -11.90 0.84 -19.55
N ASP A 201 -11.19 0.32 -20.56
CA ASP A 201 -9.74 0.14 -20.48
C ASP A 201 -8.98 1.47 -20.34
N VAL A 202 -9.33 2.46 -21.16
CA VAL A 202 -8.76 3.82 -21.08
C VAL A 202 -9.10 4.49 -19.75
N LEU A 203 -10.37 4.43 -19.31
CA LEU A 203 -10.78 4.99 -18.02
C LEU A 203 -10.07 4.31 -16.84
N GLY A 204 -9.94 2.99 -16.88
CA GLY A 204 -9.18 2.20 -15.91
C GLY A 204 -7.71 2.62 -15.87
N SER A 205 -7.08 2.78 -17.03
CA SER A 205 -5.68 3.22 -17.16
C SER A 205 -5.44 4.63 -16.63
N VAL A 206 -6.37 5.58 -16.87
CA VAL A 206 -6.33 6.92 -16.28
C VAL A 206 -6.41 6.84 -14.76
N CYS A 207 -7.31 6.02 -14.22
CA CYS A 207 -7.40 5.79 -12.78
C CYS A 207 -6.09 5.23 -12.21
N PHE A 208 -5.47 4.24 -12.86
CA PHE A 208 -4.20 3.68 -12.42
C PHE A 208 -3.06 4.70 -12.44
N LEU A 209 -3.00 5.58 -13.46
CA LEU A 209 -2.02 6.67 -13.50
C LEU A 209 -2.19 7.64 -12.33
N VAL A 210 -3.42 8.09 -12.07
CA VAL A 210 -3.72 8.99 -10.96
C VAL A 210 -3.40 8.34 -9.62
N ALA A 211 -3.82 7.08 -9.42
CA ALA A 211 -3.56 6.33 -8.20
C ALA A 211 -2.05 6.11 -7.97
N SER A 212 -1.32 5.69 -9.00
CA SER A 212 0.13 5.50 -8.94
C SER A 212 0.87 6.80 -8.71
N TRP A 213 0.43 7.91 -9.28
CA TRP A 213 0.96 9.24 -8.98
C TRP A 213 0.76 9.58 -7.49
N CYS A 214 -0.44 9.41 -6.94
CA CYS A 214 -0.70 9.65 -5.53
C CYS A 214 0.18 8.75 -4.62
N ALA A 215 0.29 7.46 -4.93
CA ALA A 215 1.13 6.52 -4.18
C ALA A 215 2.62 6.85 -4.27
N TYR A 216 3.09 7.31 -5.44
CA TYR A 216 4.46 7.78 -5.64
C TYR A 216 4.73 9.09 -4.91
N ALA A 217 3.80 10.05 -4.94
CA ALA A 217 3.91 11.30 -4.21
C ALA A 217 3.87 11.10 -2.69
N GLU A 218 3.17 10.06 -2.20
CA GLU A 218 3.16 9.68 -0.77
C GLU A 218 4.57 9.41 -0.24
N VAL A 219 5.40 8.73 -1.04
CA VAL A 219 6.75 8.28 -0.65
C VAL A 219 7.87 9.21 -1.10
N ASN A 220 7.57 10.31 -1.79
CA ASN A 220 8.57 11.32 -2.15
C ASN A 220 8.61 12.45 -1.12
N ARG A 221 9.84 12.85 -0.75
CA ARG A 221 10.07 14.02 0.10
C ARG A 221 10.19 15.28 -0.78
N GLY A 222 9.06 15.93 -1.07
CA GLY A 222 8.98 17.21 -1.77
C GLY A 222 8.47 17.12 -3.22
N VAL A 223 8.53 18.26 -3.94
CA VAL A 223 7.94 18.43 -5.28
C VAL A 223 8.73 17.71 -6.39
N LEU A 224 10.05 17.57 -6.21
CA LEU A 224 10.92 16.88 -7.16
C LEU A 224 11.18 15.43 -6.71
N PRO A 225 11.02 14.44 -7.59
CA PRO A 225 11.26 13.05 -7.23
C PRO A 225 12.72 12.81 -6.93
N ARG A 226 13.03 12.39 -5.71
CA ARG A 226 14.38 11.98 -5.30
C ARG A 226 14.27 10.64 -4.61
N SER A 227 14.98 9.65 -5.13
CA SER A 227 15.04 8.33 -4.52
C SER A 227 15.63 8.44 -3.11
N ASP A 228 14.85 8.04 -2.12
CA ASP A 228 15.31 7.86 -0.74
C ASP A 228 15.90 6.46 -0.50
N ARG A 229 16.08 5.68 -1.57
CA ARG A 229 16.55 4.27 -1.59
C ARG A 229 15.67 3.31 -0.77
N SER A 230 14.48 3.74 -0.33
CA SER A 230 13.55 2.89 0.40
C SER A 230 12.86 1.88 -0.52
N VAL A 231 12.43 0.75 0.05
CA VAL A 231 11.61 -0.23 -0.68
C VAL A 231 10.26 0.40 -1.06
N GLY A 232 9.71 1.26 -0.20
CA GLY A 232 8.47 1.97 -0.47
C GLY A 232 8.54 2.88 -1.71
N TRP A 233 9.65 3.58 -1.89
CA TRP A 233 9.92 4.39 -3.08
C TRP A 233 10.04 3.52 -4.33
N ALA A 234 10.78 2.41 -4.26
CA ALA A 234 10.92 1.49 -5.39
C ALA A 234 9.56 0.92 -5.83
N ILE A 235 8.71 0.52 -4.88
CA ILE A 235 7.34 0.08 -5.17
C ILE A 235 6.52 1.18 -5.85
N GLY A 236 6.56 2.41 -5.32
CA GLY A 236 5.83 3.55 -5.91
C GLY A 236 6.31 3.88 -7.33
N ALA A 237 7.63 3.86 -7.55
CA ALA A 237 8.23 4.14 -8.86
C ALA A 237 7.88 3.06 -9.90
N LEU A 238 7.98 1.78 -9.51
CA LEU A 238 7.62 0.65 -10.36
C LEU A 238 6.14 0.68 -10.73
N ASN A 239 5.24 0.95 -9.77
CA ASN A 239 3.82 1.06 -10.06
C ASN A 239 3.53 2.24 -11.01
N LEU A 240 4.18 3.40 -10.82
CA LEU A 240 4.03 4.51 -11.75
C LEU A 240 4.52 4.17 -13.16
N ALA A 241 5.71 3.57 -13.28
CA ALA A 241 6.24 3.13 -14.57
C ALA A 241 5.31 2.10 -15.25
N GLY A 242 4.79 1.14 -14.47
CA GLY A 242 3.85 0.14 -14.95
C GLY A 242 2.53 0.74 -15.42
N SER A 243 1.97 1.70 -14.68
CA SER A 243 0.76 2.43 -15.09
C SER A 243 0.97 3.25 -16.35
N VAL A 244 2.15 3.83 -16.56
CA VAL A 244 2.50 4.51 -17.83
C VAL A 244 2.53 3.52 -18.99
N ALA A 245 3.19 2.37 -18.82
CA ALA A 245 3.26 1.34 -19.86
C ALA A 245 1.85 0.81 -20.23
N PHE A 246 1.01 0.54 -19.23
CA PHE A 246 -0.40 0.17 -19.44
C PHE A 246 -1.21 1.29 -20.11
N GLY A 247 -1.02 2.54 -19.71
CA GLY A 247 -1.68 3.68 -20.35
C GLY A 247 -1.32 3.84 -21.81
N VAL A 248 -0.05 3.60 -22.17
CA VAL A 248 0.40 3.57 -23.58
C VAL A 248 -0.29 2.42 -24.33
N ALA A 249 -0.40 1.23 -23.73
CA ALA A 249 -1.12 0.10 -24.33
C ALA A 249 -2.60 0.43 -24.58
N ALA A 250 -3.31 1.03 -23.61
CA ALA A 250 -4.72 1.41 -23.75
C ALA A 250 -4.96 2.44 -24.88
N VAL A 251 -4.05 3.41 -25.03
CA VAL A 251 -4.12 4.38 -26.15
C VAL A 251 -3.81 3.70 -27.49
N ALA A 252 -2.86 2.76 -27.50
CA ALA A 252 -2.49 1.98 -28.68
C ALA A 252 -3.58 0.99 -29.12
N ALA A 253 -4.45 0.58 -28.18
CA ALA A 253 -5.55 -0.36 -28.40
C ALA A 253 -6.75 0.22 -29.19
N ARG A 254 -6.63 1.46 -29.70
CA ARG A 254 -7.65 2.06 -30.56
C ARG A 254 -7.91 1.19 -31.80
N TYR A 255 -9.18 1.02 -32.14
CA TYR A 255 -9.58 0.32 -33.37
C TYR A 255 -9.34 1.21 -34.60
N LEU A 256 -8.88 0.61 -35.70
CA LEU A 256 -8.82 1.28 -36.99
C LEU A 256 -10.25 1.53 -37.51
N HIS A 257 -10.51 2.74 -38.01
CA HIS A 257 -11.84 3.15 -38.47
C HIS A 257 -12.38 2.17 -39.54
N GLY A 258 -13.58 1.64 -39.31
CA GLY A 258 -14.25 0.72 -40.25
C GLY A 258 -13.71 -0.72 -40.26
N SER A 259 -12.85 -1.09 -39.30
CA SER A 259 -12.28 -2.45 -39.20
C SER A 259 -12.41 -3.05 -37.79
N ASP A 260 -12.11 -4.34 -37.71
CA ASP A 260 -12.07 -5.13 -36.47
C ASP A 260 -10.64 -5.21 -35.90
N GLU A 261 -9.69 -4.54 -36.55
CA GLU A 261 -8.27 -4.60 -36.21
C GLU A 261 -7.88 -3.52 -35.21
N VAL A 262 -7.14 -3.94 -34.19
CA VAL A 262 -6.47 -3.04 -33.25
C VAL A 262 -5.29 -2.38 -33.95
N ALA A 263 -5.18 -1.06 -33.85
CA ALA A 263 -4.22 -0.28 -34.64
C ALA A 263 -2.75 -0.66 -34.40
N ASN A 264 -2.40 -1.09 -33.18
CA ASN A 264 -1.02 -1.46 -32.87
C ASN A 264 -0.94 -2.62 -31.84
N VAL A 265 -1.26 -3.83 -32.29
CA VAL A 265 -1.25 -5.06 -31.47
C VAL A 265 0.11 -5.27 -30.77
N ALA A 266 1.22 -5.04 -31.49
CA ALA A 266 2.56 -5.20 -30.93
C ALA A 266 2.81 -4.24 -29.75
N LEU A 267 2.43 -2.97 -29.88
CA LEU A 267 2.58 -1.98 -28.81
C LEU A 267 1.62 -2.25 -27.63
N VAL A 268 0.40 -2.74 -27.90
CA VAL A 268 -0.53 -3.17 -26.86
C VAL A 268 0.08 -4.29 -26.02
N ASN A 269 0.57 -5.36 -26.66
CA ASN A 269 1.17 -6.49 -25.97
C ASN A 269 2.47 -6.09 -25.24
N ALA A 270 3.34 -5.31 -25.89
CA ALA A 270 4.59 -4.85 -25.27
C ALA A 270 4.34 -3.95 -24.05
N GLY A 271 3.41 -2.99 -24.15
CA GLY A 271 3.06 -2.10 -23.04
C GLY A 271 2.39 -2.85 -21.89
N THR A 272 1.49 -3.77 -22.20
CA THR A 272 0.80 -4.63 -21.21
C THR A 272 1.81 -5.54 -20.49
N PHE A 273 2.71 -6.18 -21.23
CA PHE A 273 3.76 -7.02 -20.67
C PHE A 273 4.72 -6.22 -19.79
N ALA A 274 5.24 -5.09 -20.28
CA ALA A 274 6.15 -4.24 -19.51
C ALA A 274 5.48 -3.73 -18.23
N GLY A 275 4.22 -3.29 -18.33
CA GLY A 275 3.43 -2.88 -17.18
C GLY A 275 3.23 -3.99 -16.16
N ALA A 276 2.88 -5.19 -16.63
CA ALA A 276 2.69 -6.36 -15.78
C ALA A 276 3.98 -6.76 -15.05
N VAL A 277 5.13 -6.71 -15.71
CA VAL A 277 6.43 -6.97 -15.07
C VAL A 277 6.73 -5.93 -13.99
N CYS A 278 6.50 -4.64 -14.26
CA CYS A 278 6.70 -3.60 -13.25
C CYS A 278 5.82 -3.83 -12.00
N PHE A 279 4.54 -4.13 -12.19
CA PHE A 279 3.61 -4.44 -11.11
C PHE A 279 4.00 -5.73 -10.37
N LEU A 280 4.47 -6.76 -11.07
CA LEU A 280 4.94 -8.00 -10.47
C LEU A 280 6.13 -7.76 -9.54
N VAL A 281 7.14 -7.00 -9.99
CA VAL A 281 8.30 -6.66 -9.17
C VAL A 281 7.85 -5.81 -7.97
N GLY A 282 6.98 -4.82 -8.17
CA GLY A 282 6.41 -4.03 -7.07
C GLY A 282 5.64 -4.89 -6.05
N ALA A 283 4.87 -5.87 -6.51
CA ALA A 283 4.10 -6.78 -5.67
C ALA A 283 4.98 -7.66 -4.78
N VAL A 284 6.07 -8.21 -5.35
CA VAL A 284 7.04 -9.03 -4.61
C VAL A 284 7.81 -8.22 -3.56
N LEU A 285 7.95 -6.90 -3.74
CA LEU A 285 8.60 -6.01 -2.78
C LEU A 285 7.72 -5.64 -1.58
N LEU A 286 6.39 -5.77 -1.66
CA LEU A 286 5.46 -5.42 -0.56
C LEU A 286 5.73 -6.20 0.75
N PRO A 287 5.92 -7.54 0.72
CA PRO A 287 6.32 -8.29 1.91
C PRO A 287 7.72 -7.92 2.42
N VAL A 288 8.66 -7.60 1.51
CA VAL A 288 10.04 -7.23 1.85
C VAL A 288 10.08 -5.90 2.60
N GLU A 289 9.31 -4.91 2.15
CA GLU A 289 9.14 -3.63 2.85
C GLU A 289 8.66 -3.87 4.30
N SER A 290 7.61 -4.69 4.44
CA SER A 290 7.01 -5.01 5.74
C SER A 290 7.96 -5.78 6.67
N ALA A 291 8.88 -6.57 6.12
CA ALA A 291 9.92 -7.25 6.88
C ALA A 291 11.03 -6.28 7.34
N ARG A 292 11.56 -5.44 6.44
CA ARG A 292 12.61 -4.46 6.75
C ARG A 292 12.15 -3.39 7.74
N ASP A 293 10.90 -2.96 7.62
CA ASP A 293 10.35 -1.97 8.53
C ASP A 293 10.17 -2.49 9.96
N ARG A 294 9.99 -3.82 10.11
CA ARG A 294 9.94 -4.46 11.44
C ARG A 294 11.32 -4.53 12.10
N SER A 295 12.38 -4.85 11.35
CA SER A 295 13.73 -4.96 11.93
C SER A 295 14.33 -3.61 12.31
N SER A 296 13.88 -2.52 11.69
CA SER A 296 14.32 -1.15 12.04
C SER A 296 13.73 -0.59 13.33
N SER A 297 12.78 -1.28 13.96
CA SER A 297 12.19 -0.88 15.24
C SER A 297 12.87 -1.66 16.38
N PRO A 298 13.40 -0.99 17.43
CA PRO A 298 14.10 -1.69 18.52
C PRO A 298 13.20 -2.74 19.18
N GLU A 299 13.75 -3.94 19.36
CA GLU A 299 13.09 -5.03 20.07
C GLU A 299 12.96 -4.65 21.56
N PRO A 300 11.79 -4.84 22.20
CA PRO A 300 11.68 -4.62 23.63
C PRO A 300 12.66 -5.57 24.35
N ALA A 301 13.50 -5.02 25.21
CA ALA A 301 14.42 -5.79 26.04
C ALA A 301 13.63 -6.89 26.76
N SER A 302 14.09 -8.13 26.63
CA SER A 302 13.53 -9.26 27.38
C SER A 302 13.50 -8.89 28.87
N PRO A 303 12.38 -9.12 29.58
CA PRO A 303 12.31 -8.78 31.00
C PRO A 303 13.45 -9.49 31.71
N ALA A 304 14.35 -8.71 32.31
CA ALA A 304 15.43 -9.26 33.12
C ALA A 304 14.80 -10.19 34.17
N PRO A 305 15.37 -11.38 34.41
CA PRO A 305 14.85 -12.28 35.43
C PRO A 305 14.83 -11.51 36.74
N HIS A 306 13.62 -11.37 37.32
CA HIS A 306 13.42 -10.75 38.62
C HIS A 306 14.36 -11.41 39.63
N ALA A 307 15.41 -10.68 40.03
CA ALA A 307 16.14 -11.01 41.25
C ALA A 307 15.16 -10.76 42.41
N GLY A 308 14.50 -11.81 42.85
CA GLY A 308 13.69 -11.78 44.06
C GLY A 308 14.54 -11.32 45.25
N PRO A 309 13.93 -10.68 46.26
CA PRO A 309 14.66 -10.20 47.42
C PRO A 309 15.37 -11.37 48.10
N THR A 310 16.69 -11.28 48.24
CA THR A 310 17.51 -12.16 49.06
C THR A 310 17.04 -12.04 50.51
N VAL A 311 16.22 -12.98 50.95
CA VAL A 311 15.89 -13.16 52.37
C VAL A 311 17.18 -13.57 53.08
N ARG A 312 17.83 -12.61 53.76
CA ARG A 312 18.81 -12.90 54.81
C ARG A 312 18.08 -13.68 55.91
N ARG A 313 18.37 -14.97 56.04
CA ARG A 313 18.02 -15.72 57.25
C ARG A 313 19.04 -15.36 58.32
N ASP A 314 18.69 -14.38 59.14
CA ASP A 314 19.35 -14.19 60.43
C ASP A 314 18.92 -15.36 61.33
N ASN A 315 19.88 -16.22 61.65
CA ASN A 315 19.70 -17.43 62.43
C ASN A 315 20.05 -17.11 63.88
N GLU A 316 19.08 -16.62 64.66
CA GLU A 316 19.19 -16.42 66.10
C GLU A 316 18.22 -17.34 66.87
N GLY A 317 18.78 -18.15 67.77
CA GLY A 317 18.07 -18.79 68.89
C GLY A 317 18.33 -20.30 69.04
N PRO A 318 18.21 -20.85 70.27
CA PRO A 318 19.11 -20.59 71.40
C PRO A 318 19.73 -21.90 71.97
N SER A 319 20.83 -21.75 72.72
CA SER A 319 21.45 -22.80 73.54
C SER A 319 20.49 -23.42 74.56
N PRO A 320 20.52 -24.75 74.79
CA PRO A 320 20.02 -25.34 76.02
C PRO A 320 21.16 -25.53 77.03
N LEU A 321 20.98 -24.93 78.21
CA LEU A 321 21.63 -25.31 79.46
C LEU A 321 20.61 -26.09 80.30
N ARG A 322 21.09 -27.21 80.86
CA ARG A 322 20.47 -28.14 81.82
C ARG A 322 19.63 -29.29 81.25
#